data_AF-A0A7J4I678-F1
#
_entry.id   AF-A0A7J4I678-F1
#
_cell.length_a   1.000
_cell.length_b   1.000
_cell.length_c   1.000
_cell.angle_alpha   90.00
_cell.angle_beta   90.00
_cell.angle_gamma   90.00
#
_symmetry.space_group_name_H-M   'P 1'
#
loop_
_entity.id
_entity.type
_entity.pdbx_description
1 polymer ?
#
loop_
_entity_poly.entity_id
_entity_poly.type
_entity_poly.pdbx_seq_one_letter_code
_entity_poly.pdbx_strand_id
1 'polypeptide(L)'
;MEHLRDSPNSKLQVKSSNIFAICYKVYVTNCHVVFVVKYRKDLFLSDDYVAYVKVILQEIERRYLLKAETIGFDENSVHMLMQAAPRYSPSRVMQIVKSITAREMFQHFPGIKEELWDGEFWSDGGYIGTVGEGPNAEIIRKYVKNQGRQGDQSRLIDFTTQWLK
;
A
#
# COMPACT_ATOMS: atom_id res chain seq x y z
N MET A 1 -2.23 19.16 -48.57
CA MET A 1 -1.84 20.27 -47.67
C MET A 1 -2.49 19.98 -46.33
N GLU A 2 -1.75 19.32 -45.44
CA GLU A 2 -0.89 19.99 -44.45
C GLU A 2 -1.74 20.38 -43.22
N HIS A 3 -1.42 20.05 -41.97
CA HIS A 3 -0.37 19.26 -41.35
C HIS A 3 -0.61 19.37 -39.83
N LEU A 4 -0.34 18.28 -39.09
CA LEU A 4 0.33 18.30 -37.76
C LEU A 4 -0.48 18.84 -36.55
N ARG A 5 -0.56 18.17 -35.39
CA ARG A 5 0.25 17.12 -34.77
C ARG A 5 -0.58 16.36 -33.75
N ASP A 6 -0.61 15.04 -33.90
CA ASP A 6 -0.56 14.12 -32.77
C ASP A 6 0.50 14.60 -31.76
N SER A 7 0.07 14.92 -30.53
CA SER A 7 0.99 15.24 -29.45
C SER A 7 1.74 13.97 -29.03
N PRO A 8 3.08 13.89 -29.14
CA PRO A 8 3.83 12.63 -28.98
C PRO A 8 4.03 12.15 -27.54
N ASN A 9 3.32 12.71 -26.54
CA ASN A 9 3.55 12.38 -25.12
C ASN A 9 2.46 11.51 -24.48
N SER A 10 1.57 10.89 -25.27
CA SER A 10 0.49 10.03 -24.78
C SER A 10 0.87 8.55 -24.59
N LYS A 11 2.16 8.19 -24.65
CA LYS A 11 2.60 6.79 -24.51
C LYS A 11 3.53 6.57 -23.32
N LEU A 12 3.05 6.84 -22.11
CA LEU A 12 3.33 5.93 -21.00
C LEU A 12 2.32 4.78 -21.12
N GLN A 13 2.62 3.86 -22.04
CA GLN A 13 1.98 2.55 -22.06
C GLN A 13 2.50 1.79 -20.83
N VAL A 14 1.94 2.09 -19.67
CA VAL A 14 2.06 1.22 -18.49
C VAL A 14 1.19 0.01 -18.77
N LYS A 15 1.79 -1.00 -19.40
CA LYS A 15 1.24 -2.35 -19.42
C LYS A 15 1.26 -2.87 -17.97
N SER A 16 0.13 -2.86 -17.26
CA SER A 16 -0.26 -3.92 -16.30
C SER A 16 -1.44 -3.52 -15.41
N SER A 17 -2.30 -4.50 -15.20
CA SER A 17 -3.44 -4.74 -14.28
C SER A 17 -3.64 -3.97 -12.95
N ASN A 18 -2.87 -2.95 -12.56
CA ASN A 18 -2.82 -2.49 -11.15
C ASN A 18 -3.29 -1.03 -10.89
N ILE A 19 -3.93 -0.38 -11.86
CA ILE A 19 -4.40 1.01 -11.72
C ILE A 19 -5.86 1.04 -11.26
N PHE A 20 -6.13 1.67 -10.10
CA PHE A 20 -7.50 1.86 -9.59
C PHE A 20 -8.04 3.24 -9.92
N ALA A 21 -9.30 3.27 -10.35
CA ALA A 21 -10.04 4.48 -10.65
C ALA A 21 -11.32 4.55 -9.80
N ILE A 22 -11.47 5.60 -9.00
CA ILE A 22 -12.69 5.85 -8.22
C ILE A 22 -13.07 7.31 -8.41
N CYS A 23 -14.30 7.58 -8.87
CA CYS A 23 -14.87 8.93 -9.08
C CYS A 23 -13.85 9.92 -9.68
N TYR A 24 -13.36 9.64 -10.90
CA TYR A 24 -12.42 10.47 -11.66
C TYR A 24 -11.00 10.61 -11.09
N LYS A 25 -10.62 9.84 -10.06
CA LYS A 25 -9.26 9.79 -9.52
C LYS A 25 -8.59 8.49 -9.91
N VAL A 26 -7.45 8.60 -10.60
CA VAL A 26 -6.57 7.49 -10.93
C VAL A 26 -5.43 7.47 -9.92
N TYR A 27 -5.16 6.32 -9.30
CA TYR A 27 -4.08 6.20 -8.32
C TYR A 27 -3.42 4.83 -8.36
N VAL A 28 -2.15 4.83 -7.95
CA VAL A 28 -1.38 3.65 -7.56
C VAL A 28 -0.73 4.02 -6.23
N THR A 29 -1.20 3.41 -5.15
CA THR A 29 -0.71 3.69 -3.80
C THR A 29 -0.53 2.37 -3.09
N ASN A 30 0.64 1.79 -3.32
CA ASN A 30 1.01 0.50 -2.76
C ASN A 30 1.84 0.76 -1.50
N CYS A 31 1.60 -0.03 -0.47
CA CYS A 31 2.33 0.00 0.77
C CYS A 31 2.70 -1.42 1.20
N HIS A 32 3.93 -1.58 1.65
CA HIS A 32 4.40 -2.78 2.32
C HIS A 32 4.08 -2.65 3.79
N VAL A 33 3.24 -3.54 4.30
CA VAL A 33 2.79 -3.58 5.70
C VAL A 33 3.37 -4.83 6.34
N VAL A 34 3.93 -4.69 7.54
CA VAL A 34 4.42 -5.83 8.34
C VAL A 34 3.87 -5.78 9.75
N PHE A 35 3.34 -6.90 10.20
CA PHE A 35 2.92 -7.11 11.58
C PHE A 35 3.59 -8.34 12.17
N VAL A 36 3.91 -8.27 13.47
CA VAL A 36 4.53 -9.36 14.23
C VAL A 36 3.58 -9.74 15.35
N VAL A 37 3.32 -11.03 15.51
CA VAL A 37 2.48 -11.59 16.59
C VAL A 37 3.05 -11.20 17.95
N LYS A 38 2.18 -10.92 18.92
CA LYS A 38 2.60 -10.58 20.28
C LYS A 38 3.48 -11.72 20.84
N TYR A 39 4.54 -11.34 21.56
CA TYR A 39 5.57 -12.24 22.09
C TYR A 39 6.32 -13.08 21.05
N ARG A 40 6.20 -12.74 19.75
CA ARG A 40 6.80 -13.50 18.63
C ARG A 40 6.42 -14.99 18.66
N LYS A 41 5.17 -15.30 19.00
CA LYS A 41 4.65 -16.67 18.95
C LYS A 41 4.51 -17.14 17.51
N ASP A 42 4.90 -18.38 17.25
CA ASP A 42 4.97 -18.98 15.92
C ASP A 42 3.59 -19.50 15.45
N LEU A 43 2.57 -18.65 15.55
CA LEU A 43 1.19 -19.01 15.23
C LEU A 43 1.02 -19.39 13.76
N PHE A 44 1.79 -18.77 12.85
CA PHE A 44 1.62 -18.99 11.41
C PHE A 44 2.30 -20.27 10.89
N LEU A 45 2.80 -21.13 11.79
CA LEU A 45 3.05 -22.54 11.48
C LEU A 45 1.76 -23.35 11.26
N SER A 46 0.62 -22.83 11.74
CA SER A 46 -0.71 -23.42 11.53
C SER A 46 -1.32 -22.97 10.20
N ASP A 47 -1.57 -23.92 9.30
CA ASP A 47 -2.23 -23.68 8.02
C ASP A 47 -3.64 -23.09 8.19
N ASP A 48 -4.36 -23.46 9.25
CA ASP A 48 -5.70 -22.94 9.54
C ASP A 48 -5.67 -21.44 9.83
N TYR A 49 -4.68 -20.99 10.60
CA TYR A 49 -4.52 -19.57 10.93
C TYR A 49 -4.14 -18.77 9.68
N VAL A 50 -3.22 -19.30 8.87
CA VAL A 50 -2.83 -18.70 7.58
C VAL A 50 -4.02 -18.59 6.63
N ALA A 51 -4.82 -19.66 6.51
CA ALA A 51 -6.01 -19.68 5.67
C ALA A 51 -7.05 -18.66 6.13
N TYR A 52 -7.28 -18.55 7.45
CA TYR A 52 -8.27 -17.63 7.98
C TYR A 52 -7.88 -16.17 7.85
N VAL A 53 -6.59 -15.82 8.02
CA VAL A 53 -6.10 -14.45 7.76
C VAL A 53 -6.39 -14.03 6.31
N LYS A 54 -6.25 -14.92 5.33
CA LYS A 54 -6.60 -14.64 3.93
C LYS A 54 -8.09 -14.30 3.77
N VAL A 55 -8.97 -15.03 4.43
CA VAL A 55 -10.43 -14.77 4.42
C VAL A 55 -10.74 -13.41 5.03
N ILE A 56 -10.11 -13.06 6.15
CA ILE A 56 -10.29 -11.75 6.79
C ILE A 56 -9.87 -10.62 5.85
N LEU A 57 -8.74 -10.78 5.15
CA LEU A 57 -8.27 -9.77 4.19
C LEU A 57 -9.27 -9.58 3.05
N GLN A 58 -9.81 -10.66 2.49
CA GLN A 58 -10.87 -10.58 1.46
C GLN A 58 -12.11 -9.81 1.95
N GLU A 59 -12.53 -10.02 3.19
CA GLU A 59 -13.63 -9.25 3.79
C GLU A 59 -13.28 -7.77 4.01
N ILE A 60 -12.01 -7.46 4.31
CA ILE A 60 -11.53 -6.08 4.36
C ILE A 60 -11.63 -5.44 2.97
N GLU A 61 -11.25 -6.13 1.90
CA GLU A 61 -11.35 -5.58 0.53
C GLU A 61 -12.79 -5.28 0.13
N ARG A 62 -13.74 -6.11 0.58
CA ARG A 62 -15.16 -5.92 0.26
C ARG A 62 -15.76 -4.70 0.96
N ARG A 63 -15.21 -4.30 2.11
CA ARG A 63 -15.77 -3.24 2.99
C ARG A 63 -15.00 -1.92 2.92
N TYR A 64 -13.73 -1.98 2.56
CA TYR A 64 -12.83 -0.84 2.53
C TYR A 64 -12.19 -0.72 1.15
N LEU A 65 -11.78 0.48 0.75
CA LEU A 65 -11.04 0.69 -0.49
C LEU A 65 -9.56 0.33 -0.30
N LEU A 66 -9.31 -0.89 0.18
CA LEU A 66 -8.04 -1.52 0.44
C LEU A 66 -8.00 -2.85 -0.31
N LYS A 67 -6.84 -3.24 -0.82
CA LYS A 67 -6.65 -4.52 -1.51
C LYS A 67 -5.33 -5.15 -1.07
N ALA A 68 -5.34 -6.42 -0.71
CA ALA A 68 -4.16 -7.21 -0.49
C ALA A 68 -3.72 -7.80 -1.84
N GLU A 69 -2.63 -7.28 -2.40
CA GLU A 69 -2.07 -7.79 -3.66
C GLU A 69 -1.24 -9.05 -3.44
N THR A 70 -0.47 -9.10 -2.35
CA THR A 70 0.35 -10.26 -2.00
C THR A 70 0.50 -10.34 -0.49
N ILE A 71 0.49 -11.56 0.02
CA ILE A 71 0.73 -11.85 1.43
C ILE A 71 1.77 -12.96 1.55
N GLY A 72 2.76 -12.75 2.42
CA GLY A 72 3.75 -13.73 2.84
C GLY A 72 3.70 -13.88 4.35
N PHE A 73 3.82 -15.12 4.81
CA PHE A 73 3.89 -15.44 6.23
C PHE A 73 5.30 -15.95 6.55
N ASP A 74 5.79 -15.50 7.68
CA ASP A 74 6.90 -16.12 8.42
C ASP A 74 6.30 -16.76 9.68
N GLU A 75 7.09 -17.45 10.50
CA GLU A 75 6.62 -18.21 11.67
C GLU A 75 5.74 -17.35 12.61
N ASN A 76 6.19 -16.12 12.90
CA ASN A 76 5.53 -15.19 13.82
C ASN A 76 5.18 -13.82 13.22
N SER A 77 5.34 -13.64 11.91
CA SER A 77 5.10 -12.36 11.26
C SER A 77 4.41 -12.49 9.91
N VAL A 78 3.74 -11.42 9.51
CA VAL A 78 3.04 -11.35 8.22
C VAL A 78 3.50 -10.11 7.45
N HIS A 79 3.82 -10.31 6.19
CA HIS A 79 4.25 -9.30 5.23
C HIS A 79 3.18 -9.17 4.14
N MET A 80 2.67 -7.96 3.92
CA MET A 80 1.61 -7.71 2.96
C MET A 80 1.99 -6.58 2.02
N LEU A 81 1.82 -6.80 0.72
CA LEU A 81 1.73 -5.72 -0.26
C LEU A 81 0.26 -5.32 -0.36
N MET A 82 -0.06 -4.15 0.17
CA MET A 82 -1.41 -3.61 0.20
C MET A 82 -1.51 -2.42 -0.75
N GLN A 83 -2.59 -2.36 -1.50
CA GLN A 83 -2.98 -1.17 -2.23
C GLN A 83 -4.10 -0.44 -1.49
N ALA A 84 -3.99 0.88 -1.37
CA ALA A 84 -4.95 1.68 -0.61
C ALA A 84 -5.43 2.89 -1.40
N ALA A 85 -6.71 3.25 -1.28
CA ALA A 85 -7.18 4.53 -1.79
C ALA A 85 -6.45 5.71 -1.11
N PRO A 86 -6.11 6.80 -1.83
CA PRO A 86 -5.33 7.92 -1.29
C PRO A 86 -5.98 8.67 -0.11
N ARG A 87 -7.28 8.41 0.13
CA ARG A 87 -7.99 8.93 1.31
C ARG A 87 -7.55 8.28 2.62
N TYR A 88 -6.89 7.13 2.57
CA TYR A 88 -6.39 6.45 3.75
C TYR A 88 -4.94 6.87 3.99
N SER A 89 -4.67 7.40 5.19
CA SER A 89 -3.29 7.56 5.65
C SER A 89 -2.65 6.18 5.89
N PRO A 90 -1.31 6.07 5.83
CA PRO A 90 -0.61 4.83 6.19
C PRO A 90 -1.02 4.30 7.58
N SER A 91 -1.12 5.19 8.57
CA SER A 91 -1.58 4.84 9.92
C SER A 91 -3.00 4.26 9.93
N ARG A 92 -3.90 4.78 9.09
CA ARG A 92 -5.28 4.29 9.00
C ARG A 92 -5.34 2.92 8.32
N VAL A 93 -4.51 2.67 7.31
CA VAL A 93 -4.37 1.33 6.70
C VAL A 93 -3.93 0.33 7.76
N MET A 94 -2.84 0.63 8.48
CA MET A 94 -2.35 -0.24 9.56
C MET A 94 -3.43 -0.50 10.61
N GLN A 95 -4.11 0.55 11.08
CA GLN A 95 -5.14 0.42 12.10
C GLN A 95 -6.29 -0.50 11.66
N ILE A 96 -6.81 -0.32 10.43
CA ILE A 96 -7.91 -1.15 9.92
C ILE A 96 -7.49 -2.61 9.85
N VAL A 97 -6.37 -2.90 9.19
CA VAL A 97 -5.94 -4.29 8.96
C VAL A 97 -5.58 -4.96 10.29
N LYS A 98 -4.79 -4.30 11.13
CA LYS A 98 -4.33 -4.84 12.43
C LYS A 98 -5.48 -5.12 13.39
N SER A 99 -6.43 -4.17 13.52
CA SER A 99 -7.54 -4.32 14.47
C SER A 99 -8.56 -5.37 14.04
N ILE A 100 -8.91 -5.42 12.76
CA ILE A 100 -9.88 -6.40 12.25
C ILE A 100 -9.27 -7.79 12.31
N THR A 101 -8.05 -7.99 11.82
CA THR A 101 -7.38 -9.30 11.88
C THR A 101 -7.27 -9.82 13.31
N ALA A 102 -6.82 -9.00 14.26
CA ALA A 102 -6.75 -9.40 15.67
C ALA A 102 -8.13 -9.83 16.22
N ARG A 103 -9.16 -9.02 15.98
CA ARG A 103 -10.51 -9.30 16.46
C ARG A 103 -11.06 -10.61 15.90
N GLU A 104 -10.98 -10.78 14.59
CA GLU A 104 -11.54 -11.96 13.92
C GLU A 104 -10.76 -13.23 14.30
N MET A 105 -9.42 -13.16 14.42
CA MET A 105 -8.61 -14.29 14.88
C MET A 105 -9.01 -14.74 16.29
N PHE A 106 -9.16 -13.82 17.24
CA PHE A 106 -9.60 -14.18 18.60
C PHE A 106 -11.04 -14.69 18.66
N GLN A 107 -11.92 -14.23 17.77
CA GLN A 107 -13.30 -14.70 17.70
C GLN A 107 -13.40 -16.10 17.12
N HIS A 108 -12.65 -16.38 16.06
CA HIS A 108 -12.69 -17.67 15.37
C HIS A 108 -11.87 -18.75 16.09
N PHE A 109 -10.77 -18.36 16.71
CA PHE A 109 -9.89 -19.25 17.48
C PHE A 109 -9.74 -18.76 18.93
N PRO A 110 -10.74 -18.98 19.79
CA PRO A 110 -10.69 -18.53 21.19
C PRO A 110 -9.47 -19.05 21.96
N GLY A 111 -8.95 -20.23 21.60
CA GLY A 111 -7.77 -20.84 22.21
C GLY A 111 -6.48 -20.03 22.06
N ILE A 112 -6.37 -19.14 21.07
CA ILE A 112 -5.21 -18.25 20.91
C ILE A 112 -5.02 -17.36 22.14
N LYS A 113 -6.08 -17.07 22.90
CA LYS A 113 -5.98 -16.30 24.15
C LYS A 113 -5.18 -16.99 25.25
N GLU A 114 -5.05 -18.32 25.20
CA GLU A 114 -4.21 -19.04 26.16
C GLU A 114 -2.72 -18.79 25.86
N GLU A 115 -2.37 -18.67 24.58
CA GLU A 115 -1.00 -18.35 24.15
C GLU A 115 -0.69 -16.84 24.25
N LEU A 116 -1.69 -16.00 23.98
CA LEU A 116 -1.64 -14.54 23.98
C LEU A 116 -2.50 -13.98 25.13
N TRP A 117 -2.09 -14.28 26.36
CA TRP A 117 -2.86 -14.06 27.59
C TRP A 117 -3.18 -12.59 27.91
N ASP A 118 -2.45 -11.64 27.34
CA ASP A 118 -2.71 -10.19 27.49
C ASP A 118 -3.82 -9.68 26.54
N GLY A 119 -4.42 -10.58 25.74
CA GLY A 119 -5.53 -10.24 24.84
C GLY A 119 -5.14 -9.42 23.62
N GLU A 120 -3.83 -9.25 23.37
CA GLU A 120 -3.29 -8.57 22.21
C GLU A 120 -2.74 -9.57 21.19
N PHE A 121 -3.26 -9.55 19.97
CA PHE A 121 -2.83 -10.47 18.93
C PHE A 121 -1.47 -10.06 18.33
N TRP A 122 -1.32 -8.78 18.04
CA TRP A 122 -0.14 -8.20 17.42
C TRP A 122 0.69 -7.45 18.45
N SER A 123 2.01 -7.43 18.27
CA SER A 123 2.89 -6.47 18.96
C SER A 123 2.45 -5.03 18.71
N ASP A 124 2.75 -4.12 19.64
CA ASP A 124 2.31 -2.71 19.60
C ASP A 124 2.80 -1.99 18.34
N GLY A 125 4.02 -2.33 17.92
CA GLY A 125 4.66 -1.84 16.71
C GLY A 125 4.09 -2.44 15.42
N GLY A 126 4.75 -2.05 14.33
CA GLY A 126 4.46 -2.51 12.98
C GLY A 126 5.23 -1.63 12.00
N TYR A 127 5.34 -2.10 10.77
CA TYR A 127 5.98 -1.35 9.69
C TYR A 127 4.97 -1.02 8.60
N ILE A 128 5.08 0.18 8.05
CA ILE A 128 4.45 0.55 6.78
C ILE A 128 5.38 1.42 5.95
N GLY A 129 5.63 1.02 4.71
CA GLY A 129 6.44 1.76 3.75
C GLY A 129 5.74 1.86 2.41
N THR A 130 5.84 2.98 1.72
CA THR A 130 5.27 3.14 0.37
C THR A 130 6.13 2.39 -0.66
N VAL A 131 5.49 1.66 -1.56
CA VAL A 131 6.14 0.95 -2.66
C VAL A 131 5.77 1.65 -3.97
N GLY A 132 6.78 2.12 -4.69
CA GLY A 132 6.61 2.70 -6.02
C GLY A 132 6.87 1.66 -7.10
N GLU A 133 5.86 1.36 -7.91
CA GLU A 133 6.01 0.52 -9.13
C GLU A 133 6.38 1.34 -10.38
N GLY A 134 6.51 2.67 -10.21
CA GLY A 134 6.69 3.62 -11.28
C GLY A 134 8.14 4.09 -11.48
N PRO A 135 8.34 5.06 -12.39
CA PRO A 135 9.65 5.65 -12.64
C PRO A 135 10.26 6.17 -11.33
N ASN A 136 11.54 5.91 -11.11
CA ASN A 136 12.31 6.45 -9.97
C ASN A 136 12.05 7.97 -9.86
N ALA A 137 12.07 8.51 -8.63
CA ALA A 137 11.86 9.92 -8.34
C ALA A 137 12.67 10.87 -9.26
N GLU A 138 13.83 10.44 -9.73
CA GLU A 138 14.62 11.17 -10.72
C GLU A 138 13.92 11.32 -12.09
N ILE A 139 13.27 10.27 -12.58
CA ILE A 139 12.51 10.29 -13.84
C ILE A 139 11.29 11.20 -13.69
N ILE A 140 10.59 11.15 -12.55
CA ILE A 140 9.47 12.06 -12.27
C ILE A 140 9.97 13.51 -12.18
N ARG A 141 11.10 13.78 -11.53
CA ARG A 141 11.71 15.11 -11.50
C ARG A 141 12.04 15.62 -12.90
N LYS A 142 12.65 14.80 -13.76
CA LYS A 142 12.92 15.14 -15.16
C LYS A 142 11.63 15.40 -15.93
N TYR A 143 10.61 14.58 -15.74
CA TYR A 143 9.30 14.76 -16.36
C TYR A 143 8.66 16.10 -15.94
N VAL A 144 8.65 16.41 -14.64
CA VAL A 144 8.14 17.69 -14.10
C VAL A 144 8.93 18.87 -14.66
N LYS A 145 10.27 18.77 -14.71
CA LYS A 145 11.13 19.81 -15.33
C LYS A 145 10.83 20.02 -16.81
N ASN A 146 10.37 18.99 -17.51
CA ASN A 146 10.05 19.09 -18.92
C ASN A 146 8.54 19.32 -19.16
N GLN A 147 7.74 19.60 -18.12
CA GLN A 147 6.34 19.97 -18.27
C GLN A 147 6.20 21.44 -18.71
N GLY A 148 5.56 21.64 -19.86
CA GLY A 148 5.23 22.94 -20.43
C GLY A 148 4.84 22.77 -21.91
N ARG A 149 3.74 23.38 -22.35
CA ARG A 149 3.47 23.48 -23.80
C ARG A 149 4.32 24.62 -24.36
N GLN A 150 4.79 24.45 -25.60
CA GLN A 150 5.67 25.34 -26.37
C GLN A 150 5.60 26.82 -25.96
N GLY A 151 6.77 27.41 -25.67
CA GLY A 151 6.95 28.81 -25.30
C GLY A 151 7.62 28.97 -23.94
N ASP A 152 8.32 30.10 -23.75
CA ASP A 152 8.99 30.54 -22.51
C ASP A 152 7.99 30.74 -21.35
N GLN A 153 7.44 29.64 -20.85
CA GLN A 153 6.48 29.60 -19.74
C GLN A 153 6.83 28.55 -18.69
N SER A 154 8.06 28.01 -18.72
CA SER A 154 8.53 27.07 -17.70
C SER A 154 8.78 27.81 -16.39
N ARG A 155 7.73 28.00 -15.58
CA ARG A 155 7.80 28.46 -14.18
C ARG A 155 8.22 27.32 -13.26
N LEU A 156 9.32 26.65 -13.58
CA LEU A 156 9.86 25.58 -12.74
C LEU A 156 10.46 26.19 -11.49
N ILE A 157 9.82 25.95 -10.35
CA ILE A 157 10.33 26.35 -9.05
C ILE A 157 10.95 25.10 -8.43
N ASP A 158 12.29 25.04 -8.40
CA ASP A 158 13.02 24.00 -7.69
C ASP A 158 13.20 24.44 -6.24
N PHE A 159 12.42 23.85 -5.34
CA PHE A 159 12.48 24.19 -3.92
C PHE A 159 13.73 23.62 -3.24
N THR A 160 14.48 22.69 -3.86
CA THR A 160 15.65 22.07 -3.20
C THR A 160 16.82 23.02 -2.99
N THR A 161 16.96 24.05 -3.82
CA THR A 161 18.01 25.08 -3.72
C THR A 161 17.64 26.24 -2.80
N GLN A 162 16.39 26.36 -2.35
CA GLN A 162 15.94 27.46 -1.48
C GLN A 162 16.20 27.21 0.02
N TRP A 163 16.43 25.96 0.43
CA TRP A 163 16.68 25.58 1.84
C TRP A 163 18.16 25.50 2.23
N LEU A 164 19.08 25.89 1.34
CA LEU A 164 20.54 25.89 1.58
C LEU A 164 21.12 27.30 1.80
N LYS A 165 20.30 28.26 2.27
CA LYS A 165 20.75 29.59 2.69
C LYS A 165 20.55 29.78 4.18
#